data_AF-A0A5A7QZ99-F1
#
_entry.id   AF-A0A5A7QZ99-F1
#
_cell.length_a   1.000
_cell.length_b   1.000
_cell.length_c   1.000
_cell.angle_alpha   90.00
_cell.angle_beta   90.00
_cell.angle_gamma   90.00
#
_symmetry.space_group_name_H-M   'P 1'
#
loop_
_entity.id
_entity.type
_entity.pdbx_description
1 polymer ?
#
loop_
_entity_poly.entity_id
_entity_poly.type
_entity_poly.pdbx_seq_one_letter_code
_entity_poly.pdbx_strand_id
1 'polypeptide(L)'
;MAVVEELQRRLPLAIGRGEGEEEEFEVGTTGVEEEFPFEFRALEVALEGVCSSLDAQTRELEVDAYPALDDLTAKTSSRNLDRVRKMKSAMTRLISRVQKVRDELEQLLDDDDDMADLYLSRKSAMSASISSGYRRD
;
A
#
# COMPACT_ATOMS: atom_id res chain seq x y z
N MET A 1 5.84 -11.75 6.01
CA MET A 1 7.04 -10.96 6.39
C MET A 1 7.38 -9.84 5.40
N ALA A 2 6.87 -9.84 4.16
CA ALA A 2 7.35 -8.96 3.08
C ALA A 2 7.18 -7.44 3.27
N VAL A 3 6.07 -6.94 3.85
CA VAL A 3 5.76 -5.50 3.77
C VAL A 3 6.61 -4.66 4.74
N VAL A 4 6.83 -5.13 5.97
CA VAL A 4 7.61 -4.39 6.97
C VAL A 4 9.09 -4.31 6.60
N GLU A 5 9.64 -5.39 6.02
CA GLU A 5 11.03 -5.42 5.55
C GLU A 5 11.22 -4.54 4.31
N GLU A 6 10.25 -4.50 3.40
CA GLU A 6 10.24 -3.61 2.23
C GLU A 6 10.17 -2.13 2.66
N LEU A 7 9.30 -1.82 3.64
CA LEU A 7 9.20 -0.50 4.26
C LEU A 7 10.54 -0.09 4.90
N GLN A 8 11.15 -0.97 5.69
CA GLN A 8 12.43 -0.72 6.34
C GLN A 8 13.59 -0.56 5.34
N ARG A 9 13.51 -1.18 4.15
CA ARG A 9 14.53 -1.03 3.11
C ARG A 9 14.39 0.28 2.33
N ARG A 10 13.16 0.74 2.08
CA ARG A 10 12.89 1.92 1.23
C ARG A 10 12.83 3.26 1.98
N LEU A 11 12.54 3.24 3.28
CA LEU A 11 12.45 4.44 4.13
C LEU A 11 13.79 5.11 4.52
N PRO A 12 14.93 4.42 4.67
CA PRO A 12 16.19 5.03 5.14
C PRO A 12 16.79 6.09 4.21
N LEU A 13 16.33 6.19 2.96
CA LEU A 13 16.81 7.18 1.99
C LEU A 13 16.35 8.60 2.34
N ALA A 14 15.25 8.77 3.08
CA ALA A 14 14.63 10.08 3.33
C ALA A 14 15.12 10.81 4.59
N ILE A 15 16.08 10.25 5.32
CA ILE A 15 16.61 10.86 6.56
C ILE A 15 18.07 11.28 6.33
N GLY A 16 18.25 12.35 5.56
CA GLY A 16 19.50 13.10 5.60
C GLY A 16 19.77 13.96 4.39
N ARG A 17 19.53 15.27 4.51
CA ARG A 17 20.60 16.29 4.50
C ARG A 17 20.01 17.69 4.76
N GLY A 18 20.17 18.18 5.99
CA GLY A 18 20.23 19.63 6.21
C GLY A 18 21.67 20.07 5.96
N GLU A 19 21.86 21.07 5.09
CA GLU A 19 22.92 22.09 5.08
C GLU A 19 22.79 22.91 3.77
N GLY A 20 22.78 24.25 3.91
CA GLY A 20 22.33 25.20 2.88
C GLY A 20 23.39 25.73 1.91
N GLU A 21 22.99 26.84 1.28
CA GLU A 21 23.69 27.79 0.38
C GLU A 21 23.53 27.60 -1.14
N GLU A 22 23.33 28.74 -1.80
CA GLU A 22 22.76 28.99 -3.12
C GLU A 22 23.81 28.92 -4.26
N GLU A 23 23.45 28.40 -5.44
CA GLU A 23 23.48 29.06 -6.76
C GLU A 23 23.59 28.10 -7.97
N GLU A 24 22.87 28.51 -9.02
CA GLU A 24 22.97 28.24 -10.47
C GLU A 24 22.66 26.86 -11.10
N PHE A 25 22.09 26.98 -12.30
CA PHE A 25 21.27 26.05 -13.05
C PHE A 25 22.12 25.16 -13.97
N GLU A 26 22.11 23.84 -13.76
CA GLU A 26 22.52 22.86 -14.78
C GLU A 26 21.36 21.89 -15.05
N VAL A 27 20.87 21.90 -16.30
CA VAL A 27 19.95 20.90 -16.84
C VAL A 27 20.73 19.60 -17.04
N GLY A 28 20.88 18.83 -15.97
CA GLY A 28 21.40 17.48 -15.96
C GLY A 28 20.26 16.52 -15.64
N THR A 29 20.15 15.45 -16.43
CA THR A 29 19.19 14.36 -16.24
C THR A 29 19.43 13.65 -14.89
N THR A 30 18.88 14.18 -13.83
CA THR A 30 18.68 13.48 -12.56
C THR A 30 17.20 13.61 -12.29
N GLY A 31 16.46 12.50 -12.38
CA GLY A 31 15.08 12.47 -11.92
C GLY A 31 15.10 12.98 -10.48
N VAL A 32 14.68 14.23 -10.30
CA VAL A 32 14.25 14.74 -9.02
C VAL A 32 13.03 13.89 -8.75
N GLU A 33 13.24 12.73 -8.11
CA GLU A 33 12.21 12.15 -7.29
C GLU A 33 11.85 13.30 -6.36
N GLU A 34 10.74 14.00 -6.66
CA GLU A 34 10.10 14.86 -5.70
C GLU A 34 9.96 13.99 -4.45
N GLU A 35 10.83 14.23 -3.47
CA GLU A 35 10.96 13.34 -2.34
C GLU A 35 9.69 13.49 -1.52
N PHE A 36 8.73 12.59 -1.79
CA PHE A 36 7.47 12.57 -1.10
C PHE A 36 7.74 12.49 0.40
N PRO A 37 7.00 13.26 1.23
CA PRO A 37 7.10 13.14 2.67
C PRO A 37 7.01 11.67 3.10
N PHE A 38 7.78 11.30 4.14
CA PHE A 38 7.99 9.90 4.51
C PHE A 38 6.67 9.15 4.72
N GLU A 39 5.63 9.83 5.20
CA GLU A 39 4.27 9.31 5.37
C GLU A 39 3.68 8.76 4.07
N PHE A 40 3.81 9.48 2.96
CA PHE A 40 3.29 9.08 1.66
C PHE A 40 4.14 8.00 1.01
N ARG A 41 5.47 8.03 1.22
CA ARG A 41 6.36 6.94 0.79
C ARG A 41 6.05 5.64 1.54
N ALA A 42 5.80 5.72 2.85
CA ALA A 42 5.39 4.57 3.65
C ALA A 42 4.04 4.03 3.19
N LEU A 43 3.07 4.91 2.91
CA LEU A 43 1.76 4.53 2.38
C LEU A 43 1.87 3.85 1.01
N GLU A 44 2.64 4.42 0.08
CA GLU A 44 2.91 3.85 -1.24
C GLU A 44 3.43 2.41 -1.13
N VAL A 45 4.50 2.21 -0.37
CA VAL A 45 5.13 0.89 -0.20
C VAL A 45 4.20 -0.11 0.47
N ALA A 46 3.44 0.32 1.48
CA ALA A 46 2.47 -0.54 2.14
C ALA A 46 1.37 -0.99 1.18
N LEU A 47 0.82 -0.06 0.39
CA LEU A 47 -0.21 -0.34 -0.61
C LEU A 47 0.31 -1.24 -1.74
N GLU A 48 1.52 -0.98 -2.24
CA GLU A 48 2.18 -1.85 -3.23
C GLU A 48 2.31 -3.28 -2.71
N GLY A 49 2.71 -3.44 -1.45
CA GLY A 49 2.81 -4.75 -0.80
C GLY A 49 1.45 -5.45 -0.66
N VAL A 50 0.39 -4.72 -0.30
CA VAL A 50 -0.97 -5.25 -0.21
C VAL A 50 -1.49 -5.68 -1.59
N CYS A 51 -1.35 -4.83 -2.60
CA CYS A 51 -1.75 -5.11 -3.98
C CYS A 51 -1.02 -6.32 -4.53
N SER A 52 0.31 -6.38 -4.34
CA SER A 52 1.14 -7.53 -4.76
C SER A 52 0.71 -8.83 -4.07
N SER A 53 0.39 -8.78 -2.78
CA SER A 53 -0.10 -9.94 -2.02
C SER A 53 -1.48 -10.41 -2.52
N LEU A 54 -2.39 -9.49 -2.86
CA LEU A 54 -3.71 -9.83 -3.38
C LEU A 54 -3.61 -10.42 -4.79
N ASP A 55 -2.77 -9.84 -5.64
CA ASP A 55 -2.49 -10.32 -7.00
C ASP A 55 -1.86 -11.72 -6.99
N ALA A 56 -0.89 -11.98 -6.11
CA ALA A 56 -0.31 -13.30 -5.92
C ALA A 56 -1.36 -14.36 -5.52
N GLN A 57 -2.27 -14.01 -4.60
CA GLN A 57 -3.36 -14.91 -4.18
C GLN A 57 -4.39 -15.15 -5.31
N THR A 58 -4.62 -14.15 -6.16
CA THR A 58 -5.46 -14.33 -7.37
C THR A 58 -4.83 -15.35 -8.30
N ARG A 59 -3.53 -15.19 -8.61
CA ARG A 59 -2.81 -16.13 -9.49
C ARG A 59 -2.78 -17.56 -8.95
N GLU A 60 -2.52 -17.72 -7.65
CA GLU A 60 -2.54 -19.04 -7.01
C GLU A 60 -3.91 -19.71 -7.16
N LEU A 61 -4.99 -18.95 -6.94
CA LEU A 61 -6.34 -19.45 -7.10
C LEU A 61 -6.67 -19.81 -8.57
N GLU A 62 -6.18 -19.03 -9.53
CA GLU A 62 -6.37 -19.29 -10.97
C GLU A 62 -5.71 -20.59 -11.42
N VAL A 63 -4.50 -20.88 -10.93
CA VAL A 63 -3.76 -22.13 -11.22
C VAL A 63 -4.59 -23.35 -10.82
N ASP A 64 -5.27 -23.30 -9.68
CA ASP A 64 -6.13 -24.39 -9.22
C ASP A 64 -7.52 -24.38 -9.88
N ALA A 65 -7.97 -23.22 -10.35
CA ALA A 65 -9.33 -23.05 -10.81
C ALA A 65 -9.61 -23.69 -12.16
N TYR A 66 -8.72 -23.49 -13.14
CA TYR A 66 -8.93 -24.04 -14.48
C TYR A 66 -9.01 -25.57 -14.50
N PRO A 67 -8.09 -26.33 -13.86
CA PRO A 67 -8.20 -27.80 -13.81
C PRO A 67 -9.48 -28.28 -13.10
N ALA A 68 -9.93 -27.58 -12.05
CA ALA A 68 -11.14 -27.97 -11.35
C ALA A 68 -12.42 -27.75 -12.17
N LEU A 69 -12.45 -26.71 -13.02
CA LEU A 69 -13.53 -26.46 -13.95
C LEU A 69 -13.54 -27.49 -15.08
N ASP A 70 -12.36 -27.87 -15.59
CA ASP A 70 -12.22 -28.93 -16.58
C ASP A 70 -12.71 -30.27 -16.03
N ASP A 71 -12.28 -30.64 -14.81
CA ASP A 71 -12.71 -31.87 -14.13
C ASP A 71 -14.23 -31.90 -13.91
N LEU A 72 -14.83 -30.75 -13.54
CA LEU A 72 -16.27 -30.64 -13.36
C LEU A 72 -17.02 -30.78 -14.70
N THR A 73 -16.49 -30.18 -15.76
CA THR A 73 -17.04 -30.25 -17.11
C THR A 73 -16.95 -31.67 -17.67
N ALA A 74 -15.86 -32.39 -17.40
CA ALA A 74 -15.69 -33.79 -17.77
C ALA A 74 -16.60 -34.72 -16.97
N LYS A 75 -16.79 -34.45 -15.67
CA LYS A 75 -17.66 -35.26 -14.80
C LYS A 75 -18.30 -34.44 -13.69
N THR A 76 -19.63 -34.38 -13.74
CA THR A 76 -20.42 -33.86 -12.63
C THR A 76 -20.44 -34.88 -11.49
N SER A 77 -19.74 -34.57 -10.41
CA SER A 77 -19.67 -35.40 -9.20
C SER A 77 -19.68 -34.52 -7.96
N SER A 78 -20.15 -35.05 -6.81
CA SER A 78 -20.14 -34.31 -5.54
C SER A 78 -18.75 -33.78 -5.20
N ARG A 79 -17.70 -34.59 -5.43
CA ARG A 79 -16.31 -34.19 -5.20
C ARG A 79 -15.90 -32.98 -6.05
N ASN A 80 -16.24 -32.97 -7.33
CA ASN A 80 -15.87 -31.88 -8.23
C ASN A 80 -16.67 -30.61 -7.93
N LEU A 81 -17.95 -30.75 -7.61
CA LEU A 81 -18.79 -29.63 -7.15
C LEU A 81 -18.27 -29.03 -5.85
N ASP A 82 -17.84 -29.86 -4.88
CA ASP A 82 -17.26 -29.38 -3.63
C ASP A 82 -15.94 -28.65 -3.86
N ARG A 83 -15.09 -29.13 -4.77
CA ARG A 83 -13.83 -28.46 -5.15
C ARG A 83 -14.11 -27.08 -5.76
N VAL A 84 -14.99 -26.99 -6.75
CA VAL A 84 -15.38 -25.72 -7.40
C VAL A 84 -16.08 -24.78 -6.41
N ARG A 85 -16.91 -25.30 -5.49
CA ARG A 85 -17.55 -24.50 -4.44
C ARG A 85 -16.51 -23.88 -3.49
N LYS A 86 -15.50 -24.66 -3.07
CA LYS A 86 -14.40 -24.15 -2.21
C LYS A 86 -13.63 -23.03 -2.91
N MET A 87 -13.30 -23.20 -4.18
CA MET A 87 -12.64 -22.17 -4.99
C MET A 87 -13.52 -20.93 -5.12
N LYS A 88 -14.81 -21.08 -5.44
CA LYS A 88 -15.74 -19.95 -5.48
C LYS A 88 -15.76 -19.19 -4.16
N SER A 89 -15.82 -19.90 -3.03
CA SER A 89 -15.75 -19.26 -1.71
C SER A 89 -14.42 -18.53 -1.47
N ALA A 90 -13.29 -19.06 -1.94
CA ALA A 90 -12.00 -18.38 -1.87
C ALA A 90 -11.98 -17.12 -2.75
N MET A 91 -12.48 -17.21 -3.99
CA MET A 91 -12.61 -16.09 -4.92
C MET A 91 -13.48 -14.98 -4.33
N THR A 92 -14.65 -15.31 -3.77
CA THR A 92 -15.52 -14.32 -3.12
C THR A 92 -14.81 -13.62 -1.96
N ARG A 93 -14.06 -14.35 -1.12
CA ARG A 93 -13.28 -13.74 -0.04
C ARG A 93 -12.20 -12.79 -0.58
N LEU A 94 -11.54 -13.14 -1.67
CA LEU A 94 -10.51 -12.30 -2.28
C LEU A 94 -11.11 -11.03 -2.88
N ILE A 95 -12.22 -11.15 -3.61
CA ILE A 95 -13.00 -10.02 -4.15
C ILE A 95 -13.38 -9.07 -3.01
N SER A 96 -13.93 -9.58 -1.91
CA SER A 96 -14.30 -8.74 -0.76
C SER A 96 -13.11 -8.02 -0.14
N ARG A 97 -11.91 -8.61 -0.15
CA ARG A 97 -10.70 -7.95 0.36
C ARG A 97 -10.23 -6.83 -0.57
N VAL A 98 -10.25 -7.06 -1.88
CA VAL A 98 -9.93 -6.02 -2.89
C VAL A 98 -10.92 -4.86 -2.79
N GLN A 99 -12.22 -5.17 -2.69
CA GLN A 99 -13.26 -4.17 -2.52
C GLN A 99 -13.02 -3.32 -1.29
N LYS A 100 -12.72 -3.93 -0.13
CA LYS A 100 -12.40 -3.16 1.08
C LYS A 100 -11.22 -2.23 0.89
N VAL A 101 -10.12 -2.69 0.28
CA VAL A 101 -8.96 -1.80 0.03
C VAL A 101 -9.36 -0.61 -0.83
N ARG A 102 -10.16 -0.84 -1.89
CA ARG A 102 -10.69 0.24 -2.73
C ARG A 102 -11.59 1.18 -1.93
N ASP A 103 -12.55 0.65 -1.18
CA ASP A 103 -13.54 1.43 -0.45
C ASP A 103 -12.87 2.32 0.63
N GLU A 104 -11.85 1.82 1.33
CA GLU A 104 -11.08 2.60 2.31
C GLU A 104 -10.24 3.70 1.62
N LEU A 105 -9.70 3.43 0.42
CA LEU A 105 -8.99 4.45 -0.37
C LEU A 105 -9.95 5.52 -0.91
N GLU A 106 -11.12 5.13 -1.38
CA GLU A 106 -12.17 6.07 -1.83
C GLU A 106 -12.62 6.94 -0.66
N GLN A 107 -12.92 6.35 0.50
CA GLN A 107 -13.33 7.09 1.69
C GLN A 107 -12.26 8.09 2.14
N LEU A 108 -11.00 7.67 2.17
CA LEU A 108 -9.88 8.57 2.51
C LEU A 108 -9.77 9.72 1.51
N LEU A 109 -9.91 9.46 0.20
CA LEU A 109 -9.79 10.48 -0.84
C LEU A 109 -10.98 11.45 -0.89
N ASP A 110 -12.14 11.04 -0.39
CA ASP A 110 -13.35 11.85 -0.36
C ASP A 110 -13.40 12.83 0.83
N ASP A 111 -12.58 12.62 1.87
CA ASP A 111 -12.53 13.44 3.08
C ASP A 111 -11.19 14.20 3.23
N ASP A 112 -11.24 15.52 3.00
CA ASP A 112 -10.08 16.40 3.09
C ASP A 112 -9.46 16.46 4.50
N ASP A 113 -10.26 16.27 5.56
CA ASP A 113 -9.77 16.27 6.94
C ASP A 113 -8.95 14.99 7.21
N ASP A 114 -9.43 13.83 6.75
CA ASP A 114 -8.70 12.56 6.83
C ASP A 114 -7.39 12.61 6.01
N MET A 115 -7.43 13.22 4.82
CA MET A 115 -6.23 13.45 4.01
C MET A 115 -5.23 14.40 4.70
N ALA A 116 -5.71 15.45 5.36
CA ALA A 116 -4.84 16.37 6.12
C ALA A 116 -4.15 15.66 7.29
N ASP A 117 -4.82 14.69 7.90
CA ASP A 117 -4.31 13.94 9.04
C ASP A 117 -3.11 13.04 8.73
N LEU A 118 -2.92 12.68 7.45
CA LEU A 118 -1.76 11.93 6.94
C LEU A 118 -0.45 12.72 6.93
N TYR A 119 -0.47 14.06 7.01
CA TYR A 119 0.73 14.89 7.02
C TYR A 119 1.45 14.87 8.39
N LEU A 120 1.98 13.70 8.75
CA LEU A 120 2.64 13.42 10.02
C LEU A 120 3.90 14.27 10.23
N SER A 121 4.68 14.52 9.17
CA SER A 121 5.87 15.38 9.21
C SER A 121 5.51 16.77 9.74
N ARG A 122 4.44 17.36 9.21
CA ARG A 122 3.93 18.68 9.62
C ARG A 122 3.39 18.66 11.06
N LYS A 123 2.59 17.66 11.43
CA LYS A 123 2.01 17.51 12.78
C LYS A 123 3.10 17.38 13.85
N SER A 124 4.19 16.68 13.54
CA SER A 124 5.34 16.54 14.45
C SER A 124 6.10 17.87 14.65
N ALA A 125 6.31 18.64 13.57
CA ALA A 125 6.95 19.96 13.66
C ALA A 125 6.11 20.97 14.45
N MET A 126 4.78 20.97 14.27
CA MET A 126 3.85 21.83 15.02
C MET A 126 3.82 21.49 16.52
N SER A 127 3.78 20.21 16.88
CA SER A 127 3.83 19.81 18.29
C SER A 127 5.17 20.13 18.95
N ALA A 128 6.29 19.96 18.24
CA ALA A 128 7.62 20.35 18.70
C ALA A 128 7.72 21.85 19.00
N SER A 129 7.21 22.71 18.11
CA SER A 129 7.22 24.16 18.29
C SER A 129 6.32 24.63 19.45
N ILE A 130 5.14 24.03 19.64
CA ILE A 130 4.27 24.30 20.80
C ILE A 130 4.98 23.91 22.11
N SER A 131 5.65 22.76 22.16
CA SER A 131 6.38 22.32 23.35
C SER A 131 7.62 23.18 23.66
N SER A 132 8.25 23.78 22.64
CA SER A 132 9.34 24.74 22.82
C SER A 132 8.84 26.11 23.31
N GLY A 133 7.59 26.49 23.03
CA GLY A 133 6.97 27.71 23.54
C GLY A 133 6.71 27.64 25.04
N TYR A 134 6.29 26.47 25.54
CA TYR A 134 5.99 26.24 26.96
C TYR A 134 7.23 26.15 27.88
N ARG A 135 8.44 26.01 27.31
CA ARG A 135 9.69 25.94 28.09
C ARG A 135 10.33 27.31 28.31
N ARG A 136 9.69 28.40 27.85
CA ARG A 136 10.26 29.76 27.83
C ARG A 136 9.66 30.73 28.86
N ASP A 137 8.85 30.26 29.80
CA ASP A 137 8.29 31.04 30.92
C ASP A 137 8.81 30.56 32.28
#